data_AF-A0A3D3ZA66-F1
#
_entry.id   AF-A0A3D3ZA66-F1
#
_cell.length_a   1.000
_cell.length_b   1.000
_cell.length_c   1.000
_cell.angle_alpha   90.00
_cell.angle_beta   90.00
_cell.angle_gamma   90.00
#
_symmetry.space_group_name_H-M   'P 1'
#
loop_
_entity.id
_entity.type
_entity.pdbx_description
1 polymer ?
#
loop_
_entity_poly.entity_id
_entity_poly.type
_entity_poly.pdbx_seq_one_letter_code
_entity_poly.pdbx_strand_id
1 'polypeptide(L)' 'MLQWISANIGTILISLVLLAVVALIIRSMMRDKKQGKSSCGGNCAGCAACGSCHNKGN' A
#
# COMPACT_ATOMS: atom_id res chain seq x y z
N MET A 1 30.50 -21.51 9.55
CA MET A 1 29.62 -20.33 9.54
C MET A 1 29.07 -20.02 8.14
N LEU A 2 29.89 -20.08 7.08
CA LEU A 2 29.43 -19.89 5.69
C LEU A 2 28.45 -20.97 5.17
N GLN A 3 28.57 -22.22 5.66
CA GLN A 3 27.67 -23.33 5.31
C GLN A 3 26.21 -23.11 5.74
N TRP A 4 25.98 -22.37 6.82
CA TRP A 4 24.63 -22.05 7.28
C TRP A 4 23.97 -21.01 6.36
N ILE A 5 24.75 -20.06 5.86
CA ILE A 5 24.26 -19.05 4.90
C ILE A 5 23.95 -19.71 3.56
N SER A 6 24.79 -20.63 3.07
CA SER A 6 24.52 -21.36 1.81
C SER A 6 23.31 -22.29 1.92
N ALA A 7 23.12 -22.97 3.06
CA ALA A 7 21.96 -23.83 3.29
C ALA A 7 20.64 -23.05 3.38
N ASN A 8 20.66 -21.81 3.87
CA ASN A 8 19.47 -20.97 4.04
C ASN A 8 19.34 -19.86 2.99
N ILE A 9 20.19 -19.88 1.94
CA ILE A 9 20.24 -18.80 0.94
C ILE A 9 18.91 -18.64 0.20
N GLY A 10 18.22 -19.76 -0.07
CA GLY A 10 16.88 -19.74 -0.68
C GLY A 10 15.85 -19.04 0.20
N THR A 11 15.84 -19.34 1.50
CA THR A 11 14.94 -18.70 2.48
C THR A 11 15.20 -17.19 2.58
N ILE A 12 16.47 -16.77 2.56
CA ILE A 12 16.87 -15.36 2.58
C ILE A 12 16.40 -14.64 1.31
N LEU A 13 16.53 -15.27 0.14
CA LEU A 13 16.04 -14.70 -1.11
C LEU A 13 14.51 -14.57 -1.14
N ILE A 14 13.79 -15.60 -0.71
CA ILE A 14 12.33 -15.58 -0.65
C ILE A 14 11.83 -14.50 0.33
N SER A 15 12.46 -14.38 1.50
CA SER A 15 12.08 -13.37 2.49
C SER A 15 12.35 -11.94 1.99
N LEU A 16 13.45 -11.71 1.28
CA LEU A 16 13.73 -10.42 0.63
C LEU A 16 12.68 -10.05 -0.42
N VAL A 17 12.29 -11.01 -1.28
CA VAL A 17 11.25 -10.78 -2.29
C VAL A 17 9.91 -10.47 -1.62
N LEU A 18 9.53 -11.25 -0.59
CA LEU A 18 8.30 -11.02 0.16
C LEU A 18 8.29 -9.62 0.80
N LEU A 19 9.39 -9.22 1.43
CA LEU A 19 9.54 -7.88 2.02
C LEU A 19 9.42 -6.79 0.96
N ALA A 20 10.04 -6.97 -0.21
CA ALA A 20 9.96 -6.01 -1.31
C ALA A 20 8.50 -5.85 -1.80
N VAL A 21 7.77 -6.95 -1.97
CA VAL A 21 6.35 -6.92 -2.38
C VAL A 21 5.50 -6.18 -1.34
N VAL A 22 5.65 -6.51 -0.06
CA VAL A 22 4.92 -5.84 1.03
C VAL A 22 5.24 -4.33 1.06
N ALA A 23 6.51 -3.95 0.92
CA ALA A 23 6.93 -2.55 0.87
C ALA A 23 6.32 -1.82 -0.33
N LEU A 24 6.22 -2.46 -1.50
CA LEU A 24 5.57 -1.91 -2.68
C LEU A 24 4.08 -1.67 -2.46
N ILE A 25 3.37 -2.61 -1.82
CA ILE A 25 1.94 -2.47 -1.48
C ILE A 25 1.75 -1.30 -0.51
N ILE A 26 2.56 -1.21 0.54
CA ILE A 26 2.47 -0.07 1.49
C ILE A 26 2.77 1.24 0.77
N ARG A 27 3.78 1.27 -0.11
CA ARG A 27 4.12 2.45 -0.91
C ARG A 27 2.97 2.85 -1.84
N SER A 28 2.30 1.90 -2.51
CA SER A 28 1.15 2.20 -3.36
C SER A 28 0.00 2.75 -2.52
N MET A 29 -0.33 2.12 -1.39
CA MET A 29 -1.35 2.61 -0.47
C MET A 29 -1.06 4.03 0.05
N MET A 30 0.20 4.33 0.40
CA MET A 30 0.60 5.68 0.82
C MET A 30 0.48 6.70 -0.32
N ARG A 31 0.86 6.32 -1.55
CA ARG A 31 0.71 7.17 -2.74
C ARG A 31 -0.77 7.38 -3.08
N ASP A 32 -1.60 6.35 -2.96
CA ASP A 32 -3.04 6.44 -3.19
C ASP A 32 -3.70 7.34 -2.14
N LYS A 33 -3.33 7.21 -0.86
CA LYS A 33 -3.73 8.14 0.21
C LYS A 33 -3.32 9.58 -0.07
N LYS A 34 -2.06 9.81 -0.49
CA LYS A 34 -1.57 11.15 -0.84
C LYS A 34 -2.30 11.74 -2.07
N GLN A 35 -2.76 10.89 -2.98
CA GLN A 35 -3.57 11.28 -4.14
C GLN A 35 -5.06 11.46 -3.80
N GLY A 36 -5.44 11.44 -2.51
CA GLY A 36 -6.82 11.66 -2.08
C GLY A 36 -7.74 10.45 -2.29
N LYS A 37 -7.20 9.28 -2.64
CA LYS A 37 -7.95 8.01 -2.65
C LYS A 37 -8.13 7.52 -1.21
N SER A 38 -9.01 8.17 -0.46
CA SER A 38 -9.61 7.64 0.77
C SER A 38 -10.83 6.78 0.42
N SER A 39 -11.64 6.35 1.39
CA SER A 39 -12.79 5.42 1.28
C SER A 39 -13.67 5.52 0.00
N CYS A 40 -13.65 6.66 -0.68
CA CYS A 40 -14.35 6.97 -1.93
C CYS A 40 -13.49 6.92 -3.22
N GLY A 41 -12.26 6.41 -3.18
CA GLY A 41 -11.41 6.17 -4.36
C GLY A 41 -10.90 7.42 -5.09
N GLY A 42 -11.01 8.61 -4.48
CA GLY A 42 -10.51 9.87 -5.05
C GLY A 42 -11.33 10.44 -6.22
N ASN A 43 -12.40 9.74 -6.63
CA ASN A 43 -13.37 10.19 -7.64
C ASN A 43 -14.62 10.78 -6.97
N CYS A 44 -14.44 11.71 -6.03
CA CYS A 44 -15.57 12.32 -5.32
C CYS A 44 -16.56 13.00 -6.29
N ALA A 45 -16.11 13.48 -7.45
CA ALA A 45 -16.95 14.13 -8.46
C ALA A 45 -18.07 13.24 -9.04
N GLY A 46 -17.94 11.90 -8.98
CA GLY A 46 -18.96 10.94 -9.45
C GLY A 46 -19.52 10.04 -8.35
N CYS A 47 -19.17 10.31 -7.08
CA CYS A 47 -19.63 9.49 -5.96
C CYS A 47 -21.08 9.82 -5.62
N ALA A 48 -21.95 8.81 -5.49
CA ALA A 48 -23.36 8.97 -5.09
C ALA A 48 -23.54 9.71 -3.75
N ALA A 49 -22.51 9.69 -2.89
CA ALA A 49 -22.47 10.39 -1.60
C ALA A 49 -21.64 11.70 -1.62
N CYS A 50 -21.27 12.23 -2.79
CA CYS A 50 -20.45 13.45 -2.92
C CYS A 50 -20.99 14.64 -2.11
N GLY A 51 -22.31 14.82 -2.08
CA GLY A 51 -22.96 15.89 -1.32
C GLY A 51 -22.87 15.75 0.21
N SER A 52 -22.69 14.54 0.72
CA SER A 52 -22.59 14.28 2.16
C SER A 52 -21.14 14.22 2.65
N CYS A 53 -20.20 13.76 1.81
CA CYS A 53 -18.78 13.67 2.17
C CYS A 53 -18.07 15.03 2.23
N HIS A 54 -18.55 16.05 1.50
CA HIS A 54 -17.99 17.41 1.46
C HIS A 54 -18.93 18.45 2.12
N ASN A 55 -19.73 18.05 3.11
CA ASN A 55 -20.42 19.04 3.94
C ASN A 55 -19.37 19.70 4.86
N LYS A 56 -18.80 20.81 4.40
CA LYS A 56 -18.01 21.69 5.25
C LYS A 56 -18.99 22.41 6.16
N GLY A 57 -19.35 21.72 7.25
CA GLY A 57 -20.17 22.26 8.32
C GLY A 57 -19.52 23.55 8.79
N ASN A 58 -20.27 24.61 8.62
CA ASN A 58 -20.10 25.94 9.17
C ASN A 58 -20.27 25.91 10.69
#